data_AF-A0A831ZLX8-F1
#
_entry.id   AF-A0A831ZLX8-F1
#
_cell.length_a   1.000
_cell.length_b   1.000
_cell.length_c   1.000
_cell.angle_alpha   90.00
_cell.angle_beta   90.00
_cell.angle_gamma   90.00
#
_symmetry.space_group_name_H-M   'P 1'
#
loop_
_entity.id
_entity.type
_entity.pdbx_description
1 polymer ?
#
loop_
_entity_poly.entity_id
_entity_poly.type
_entity_poly.pdbx_seq_one_letter_code
_entity_poly.pdbx_strand_id
1 'polypeptide(L)'
;MGSVEPFDSMLVLFDQLRGHVQALQRAVDQDAEAEVIDGAVSRCAETFVLLKDFLSSLPAGWGHHEEARRDFVEGLVAELCKTYEACIKTLASASARTAEKLARMQKTQSASQQYQRIAKLV
;
A
#
# COMPACT_ATOMS: atom_id res chain seq x y z
N MET A 1 -29.46 -14.13 17.16
CA MET A 1 -28.32 -13.30 16.75
C MET A 1 -27.22 -14.27 16.36
N GLY A 2 -27.02 -14.50 15.05
CA GLY A 2 -26.01 -15.43 14.57
C GLY A 2 -24.63 -14.82 14.75
N SER A 3 -23.75 -15.49 15.47
CA SER A 3 -22.33 -15.14 15.52
C SER A 3 -21.78 -15.24 14.09
N VAL A 4 -21.26 -14.14 13.54
CA VAL A 4 -20.49 -14.19 12.30
C VAL A 4 -19.32 -15.13 12.54
N GLU A 5 -19.12 -16.12 11.67
CA GLU A 5 -17.99 -17.03 11.83
C GLU A 5 -16.68 -16.22 11.71
N PRO A 6 -15.69 -16.48 12.59
CA PRO A 6 -14.40 -15.78 12.52
C PRO A 6 -13.73 -15.93 11.15
N PHE A 7 -13.99 -17.04 10.45
CA PHE A 7 -13.45 -17.27 9.11
C PHE A 7 -14.02 -16.30 8.06
N ASP A 8 -15.34 -16.05 8.08
CA ASP A 8 -15.98 -15.08 7.20
C ASP A 8 -15.48 -13.65 7.48
N SER A 9 -15.30 -13.30 8.75
CA SER A 9 -14.75 -11.99 9.15
C SER A 9 -13.34 -11.79 8.63
N MET A 10 -12.51 -12.83 8.71
CA MET A 10 -11.16 -12.84 8.15
C MET A 10 -11.20 -12.62 6.64
N LEU A 11 -12.03 -13.36 5.90
CA LEU A 11 -12.18 -13.23 4.45
C LEU A 11 -12.54 -11.81 4.00
N VAL A 12 -13.45 -11.16 4.73
CA VAL A 12 -13.82 -9.77 4.46
C VAL A 12 -12.62 -8.82 4.60
N LEU A 13 -11.81 -8.98 5.66
CA LEU A 13 -10.62 -8.16 5.86
C LEU A 13 -9.56 -8.39 4.77
N PHE A 14 -9.41 -9.63 4.30
CA PHE A 14 -8.54 -9.95 3.16
C PHE A 14 -9.00 -9.24 1.88
N ASP A 15 -10.31 -9.30 1.57
CA ASP A 15 -10.85 -8.67 0.37
C ASP A 15 -10.74 -7.14 0.41
N GLN A 16 -10.99 -6.54 1.59
CA GLN A 16 -10.81 -5.10 1.81
C GLN A 16 -9.37 -4.67 1.57
N LEU A 17 -8.40 -5.39 2.16
CA LEU A 17 -6.98 -5.07 1.99
C LEU A 17 -6.58 -5.17 0.51
N ARG A 18 -7.01 -6.23 -0.18
CA ARG A 18 -6.79 -6.41 -1.61
C ARG A 18 -7.34 -5.24 -2.42
N GLY A 19 -8.57 -4.80 -2.13
CA GLY A 19 -9.19 -3.64 -2.77
C GLY A 19 -8.39 -2.35 -2.58
N HIS A 20 -7.87 -2.11 -1.37
CA HIS A 20 -7.03 -0.94 -1.08
C HIS A 20 -5.69 -0.98 -1.82
N VAL A 21 -5.04 -2.14 -1.91
CA VAL A 21 -3.79 -2.29 -2.66
C VAL A 21 -3.99 -2.02 -4.14
N GLN A 22 -5.08 -2.53 -4.73
CA GLN A 22 -5.43 -2.25 -6.12
C GLN A 22 -5.74 -0.76 -6.36
N ALA A 23 -6.29 -0.07 -5.37
CA ALA A 23 -6.52 1.37 -5.44
C ALA A 23 -5.20 2.16 -5.38
N LEU A 24 -4.28 1.77 -4.49
CA LEU A 24 -2.93 2.36 -4.42
C LEU A 24 -2.17 2.16 -5.73
N GLN A 25 -2.21 0.95 -6.30
CA GLN A 25 -1.57 0.67 -7.58
C GLN A 25 -2.10 1.59 -8.68
N ARG A 26 -3.42 1.73 -8.80
CA ARG A 26 -4.05 2.64 -9.77
C ARG A 26 -3.64 4.10 -9.54
N ALA A 27 -3.60 4.56 -8.29
CA ALA A 27 -3.15 5.92 -7.98
C ALA A 27 -1.70 6.15 -8.42
N VAL A 28 -0.83 5.17 -8.21
CA VAL A 28 0.58 5.26 -8.64
C VAL A 28 0.71 5.16 -10.16
N ASP A 29 -0.04 4.29 -10.83
CA ASP A 29 0.00 4.15 -12.29
C ASP A 29 -0.51 5.40 -13.01
N GLN A 30 -1.46 6.11 -12.39
CA GLN A 30 -2.03 7.36 -12.91
C GLN A 30 -1.24 8.61 -12.51
N ASP A 31 -0.10 8.44 -11.83
CA ASP A 31 0.71 9.53 -11.26
C ASP A 31 -0.14 10.53 -10.45
N ALA A 32 -1.04 9.98 -9.62
CA ALA A 32 -1.92 10.75 -8.76
C ALA A 32 -1.13 11.64 -7.79
N GLU A 33 -1.81 12.66 -7.25
CA GLU A 33 -1.21 13.57 -6.28
C GLU A 33 -0.73 12.83 -5.03
N ALA A 34 0.30 13.38 -4.39
CA ALA A 34 0.93 12.77 -3.22
C ALA A 34 -0.07 12.52 -2.08
N GLU A 35 -1.04 13.42 -1.88
CA GLU A 35 -2.11 13.27 -0.87
C GLU A 35 -3.03 12.07 -1.18
N VAL A 36 -3.33 11.82 -2.46
CA VAL A 36 -4.14 10.68 -2.89
C VAL A 36 -3.40 9.36 -2.67
N ILE A 37 -2.10 9.34 -2.97
CA ILE A 37 -1.24 8.18 -2.73
C ILE A 37 -1.13 7.94 -1.21
N ASP A 38 -0.87 8.97 -0.41
CA ASP A 38 -0.77 8.88 1.04
C ASP A 38 -2.07 8.34 1.66
N GLY A 39 -3.23 8.89 1.29
CA GLY A 39 -4.52 8.37 1.75
C GLY A 39 -4.78 6.93 1.34
N ALA A 40 -4.29 6.47 0.18
CA ALA A 40 -4.38 5.07 -0.23
C ALA A 40 -3.46 4.17 0.60
N VAL A 41 -2.25 4.64 0.94
CA VAL A 41 -1.32 3.94 1.84
C VAL A 41 -1.92 3.80 3.24
N SER A 42 -2.47 4.87 3.81
CA SER A 42 -3.06 4.83 5.15
C SER A 42 -4.18 3.80 5.25
N ARG A 43 -5.08 3.72 4.26
CA ARG A 43 -6.14 2.69 4.22
C ARG A 43 -5.59 1.26 4.15
N CYS A 44 -4.50 1.05 3.40
CA CYS A 44 -3.82 -0.25 3.36
C CYS A 44 -3.23 -0.60 4.73
N ALA A 45 -2.56 0.36 5.38
CA ALA A 45 -1.94 0.18 6.68
C ALA A 45 -2.97 -0.09 7.79
N GLU A 46 -4.05 0.69 7.84
CA GLU A 46 -5.16 0.51 8.79
C GLU A 46 -5.79 -0.86 8.66
N THR A 47 -6.12 -1.29 7.44
CA THR A 47 -6.75 -2.60 7.20
C THR A 47 -5.80 -3.74 7.53
N PHE A 48 -4.50 -3.58 7.29
CA PHE A 48 -3.49 -4.54 7.69
C PHE A 48 -3.40 -4.69 9.22
N VAL A 49 -3.45 -3.57 9.95
CA VAL A 49 -3.48 -3.58 11.42
C VAL A 49 -4.74 -4.30 11.92
N LEU A 50 -5.91 -4.00 11.35
CA LEU A 50 -7.17 -4.69 11.69
C LEU A 50 -7.07 -6.20 11.46
N LEU A 51 -6.49 -6.64 10.34
CA LEU A 51 -6.29 -8.05 10.07
C LEU A 51 -5.30 -8.70 11.05
N LYS A 52 -4.19 -8.02 11.37
CA LYS A 52 -3.22 -8.49 12.35
C LYS A 52 -3.85 -8.65 13.73
N ASP A 53 -4.61 -7.65 14.18
CA ASP A 53 -5.29 -7.65 15.47
C ASP A 53 -6.36 -8.74 15.51
N PHE A 54 -7.11 -8.91 14.43
CA PHE A 54 -8.06 -10.00 14.27
C PHE A 54 -7.38 -11.36 14.41
N LEU A 55 -6.31 -11.62 13.64
CA LEU A 55 -5.58 -12.88 13.70
C LEU A 55 -4.97 -13.14 15.09
N SER A 56 -4.52 -12.09 15.77
CA SER A 56 -3.97 -12.18 17.13
C SER A 56 -5.05 -12.44 18.20
N SER A 57 -6.30 -12.10 17.91
CA SER A 57 -7.45 -12.31 18.80
C SER A 57 -8.03 -13.73 18.73
N LEU A 58 -7.62 -14.52 17.73
CA LEU A 58 -8.13 -15.87 17.54
C LEU A 58 -7.63 -16.81 18.66
N PRO A 59 -8.46 -17.74 19.15
CA PRO A 59 -8.05 -18.72 20.14
C PRO A 59 -6.86 -19.56 19.68
N ALA A 60 -5.98 -19.95 20.60
CA ALA A 60 -4.91 -20.90 20.31
C ALA A 60 -5.52 -22.23 19.81
N GLY A 61 -5.11 -22.67 18.62
CA GLY A 61 -5.65 -23.87 17.96
C GLY A 61 -6.86 -23.61 17.04
N TRP A 62 -7.27 -22.35 16.85
CA TRP A 62 -8.22 -22.00 15.79
C TRP A 62 -7.67 -22.44 14.43
N GLY A 63 -8.43 -23.28 13.71
CA GLY A 63 -8.01 -23.87 12.43
C GLY A 63 -7.29 -25.22 12.52
N HIS A 64 -7.10 -25.82 13.70
CA HIS A 64 -6.48 -27.15 13.85
C HIS A 64 -7.38 -28.35 13.47
N HIS A 65 -8.66 -28.11 13.16
CA HIS A 65 -9.62 -29.19 12.94
C HIS A 65 -9.98 -29.45 11.47
N GLU A 66 -9.52 -28.61 10.53
CA GLU A 66 -9.77 -28.81 9.10
C GLU A 66 -8.52 -28.44 8.28
N GLU A 67 -7.74 -29.44 7.83
CA GLU A 67 -6.57 -29.27 6.96
C GLU A 67 -6.86 -28.37 5.74
N ALA A 68 -8.03 -28.53 5.13
CA ALA A 68 -8.47 -27.70 4.00
C ALA A 68 -8.60 -26.20 4.35
N ARG A 69 -9.03 -25.85 5.57
CA ARG A 69 -9.08 -24.44 6.01
C ARG A 69 -7.67 -23.92 6.27
N ARG A 70 -6.78 -24.74 6.82
CA ARG A 70 -5.39 -24.36 7.06
C ARG A 70 -4.67 -24.05 5.75
N ASP A 71 -4.73 -24.95 4.77
CA ASP A 71 -4.10 -24.74 3.45
C ASP A 71 -4.64 -23.48 2.76
N PHE A 72 -5.95 -23.24 2.90
CA PHE A 72 -6.59 -22.04 2.36
C PHE A 72 -6.13 -20.75 3.08
N VAL A 73 -6.03 -20.75 4.42
CA VAL A 73 -5.48 -19.61 5.17
C VAL A 73 -4.01 -19.37 4.83
N GLU A 74 -3.21 -20.43 4.71
CA GLU A 74 -1.80 -20.33 4.30
C GLU A 74 -1.69 -19.72 2.88
N GLY A 75 -2.56 -20.14 1.95
CA GLY A 75 -2.67 -19.55 0.62
C GLY A 75 -3.03 -18.06 0.65
N LEU A 76 -4.00 -17.68 1.49
CA LEU A 76 -4.37 -16.27 1.67
C LEU A 76 -3.24 -15.45 2.27
N VAL A 77 -2.55 -15.96 3.30
CA VAL A 77 -1.38 -15.30 3.90
C VAL A 77 -0.25 -15.15 2.88
N ALA A 78 0.00 -16.17 2.05
CA ALA A 78 0.98 -16.10 0.98
C ALA A 78 0.60 -15.03 -0.07
N GLU A 79 -0.68 -14.96 -0.47
CA GLU A 79 -1.20 -13.90 -1.33
C GLU A 79 -1.01 -12.53 -0.71
N LEU A 80 -1.23 -12.41 0.60
CA LEU A 80 -1.11 -11.15 1.33
C LEU A 80 0.34 -10.70 1.50
N CYS A 81 1.27 -11.63 1.75
CA CYS A 81 2.71 -11.37 1.70
C CYS A 81 3.14 -10.88 0.32
N LYS A 82 2.69 -11.56 -0.75
CA LYS A 82 2.94 -11.13 -2.13
C LYS A 82 2.38 -9.74 -2.42
N THR A 83 1.18 -9.46 -1.89
CA THR A 83 0.49 -8.18 -2.03
C THR A 83 1.23 -7.07 -1.27
N TYR A 84 1.74 -7.37 -0.07
CA TYR A 84 2.57 -6.46 0.72
C TYR A 84 3.89 -6.13 0.03
N GLU A 85 4.57 -7.13 -0.53
CA GLU A 85 5.78 -6.91 -1.33
C GLU A 85 5.50 -6.05 -2.57
N ALA A 86 4.36 -6.26 -3.24
CA ALA A 86 3.92 -5.42 -4.35
C ALA A 86 3.68 -3.97 -3.89
N CYS A 87 2.99 -3.75 -2.76
CA CYS A 87 2.81 -2.42 -2.17
C CYS A 87 4.14 -1.71 -1.93
N ILE A 88 5.13 -2.37 -1.32
CA ILE A 88 6.45 -1.78 -1.08
C ILE A 88 7.11 -1.38 -2.40
N LYS A 89 7.07 -2.24 -3.42
CA LYS A 89 7.65 -1.94 -4.75
C LYS A 89 6.97 -0.74 -5.40
N THR A 90 5.64 -0.66 -5.30
CA THR A 90 4.83 0.43 -5.85
C THR A 90 5.11 1.75 -5.12
N LEU A 91 5.25 1.71 -3.79
CA LEU A 91 5.65 2.87 -2.98
C LEU A 91 7.07 3.34 -3.29
N ALA A 92 8.01 2.42 -3.39
CA ALA A 92 9.40 2.72 -3.77
C ALA A 92 9.45 3.39 -5.16
N SER A 93 8.64 2.91 -6.09
CA SER A 93 8.54 3.48 -7.44
C SER A 93 7.96 4.89 -7.43
N ALA A 94 6.88 5.14 -6.66
CA ALA A 94 6.30 6.48 -6.51
C ALA A 94 7.28 7.47 -5.84
N SER A 95 8.01 7.02 -4.82
CA SER A 95 9.04 7.80 -4.13
C SER A 95 10.19 8.17 -5.08
N ALA A 96 10.67 7.22 -5.88
CA ALA A 96 11.72 7.44 -6.87
C ALA A 96 11.31 8.49 -7.92
N ARG A 97 10.08 8.42 -8.45
CA ARG A 97 9.56 9.42 -9.40
C ARG A 97 9.46 10.82 -8.78
N THR A 98 9.03 10.90 -7.53
CA THR A 98 8.95 12.17 -6.79
C THR A 98 10.34 12.78 -6.59
N ALA A 99 11.33 11.98 -6.21
CA ALA A 99 12.72 12.40 -6.09
C ALA A 99 13.28 12.90 -7.42
N GLU A 100 12.97 12.21 -8.53
CA GLU A 100 13.40 12.64 -9.86
C GLU A 100 12.74 13.96 -10.29
N LYS A 101 11.45 14.14 -10.01
CA LYS A 101 10.71 15.39 -10.28
C LYS A 101 11.30 16.56 -9.50
N LEU A 102 11.61 16.37 -8.22
CA LEU A 102 12.30 17.37 -7.37
C LEU A 102 13.68 17.73 -7.93
N ALA A 103 14.47 16.74 -8.33
CA ALA A 103 15.79 16.96 -8.92
C ALA A 103 15.71 17.77 -10.23
N ARG A 104 14.70 17.49 -11.08
CA ARG A 104 14.44 18.27 -12.30
C ARG A 104 14.04 19.71 -11.97
N MET A 105 13.14 19.93 -11.00
CA MET A 105 12.73 21.28 -10.58
C MET A 105 13.90 22.10 -10.04
N GLN A 106 14.79 21.49 -9.24
CA GLN A 106 16.00 22.15 -8.74
C GLN A 106 16.95 22.57 -9.89
N LYS A 107 17.13 21.70 -10.89
CA LYS A 107 17.91 22.04 -12.09
C LYS A 107 17.30 23.21 -12.86
N THR A 108 15.98 23.21 -13.05
CA THR A 108 15.27 24.31 -13.74
C THR A 108 15.37 25.63 -12.98
N GLN A 109 15.24 25.62 -11.65
CA GLN A 109 15.42 26.82 -10.82
C GLN A 109 16.87 27.34 -10.88
N SER A 110 17.85 26.45 -10.80
CA SER A 110 19.28 26.81 -10.92
C SER A 110 19.58 27.46 -12.28
N ALA A 111 19.10 26.86 -13.38
CA ALA A 111 19.24 27.40 -14.71
C ALA A 111 18.55 28.77 -14.85
N SER A 112 17.33 28.91 -14.34
CA SER A 112 16.60 30.19 -14.34
C SER A 112 17.37 31.30 -13.60
N GLN A 113 17.94 30.99 -12.44
CA GLN A 113 18.78 31.94 -11.69
C GLN A 113 20.06 32.33 -12.44
N GLN A 114 20.69 31.40 -13.15
CA GLN A 114 21.84 31.71 -14.00
C GLN A 114 21.46 32.63 -15.16
N TYR A 115 20.35 32.35 -15.85
CA TYR A 115 19.86 33.24 -16.92
C TYR A 115 19.52 34.63 -16.41
N GLN A 116 18.91 34.75 -15.22
CA GLN A 116 18.65 36.05 -14.58
C GLN A 116 19.94 36.79 -14.21
N ARG A 117 21.01 36.09 -13.81
CA ARG A 117 22.32 36.72 -13.55
C ARG A 117 22.96 37.21 -14.84
N ILE A 118 22.93 36.43 -15.91
CA ILE A 118 23.45 36.83 -17.23
C ILE A 118 22.68 38.04 -17.76
N ALA A 119 21.35 38.03 -17.68
CA ALA A 119 20.51 39.14 -18.14
C ALA A 119 20.70 40.45 -17.35
N LYS A 120 21.35 40.42 -16.18
CA LYS A 120 21.73 41.62 -15.40
C LYS A 120 23.14 42.13 -15.72
N LEU A 121 23.91 41.39 -16.50
CA LEU A 121 25.27 41.73 -16.94
C LEU A 121 25.32 42.23 -18.39
N VAL A 122 24.18 42.20 -19.10
CA VAL A 122 23.96 42.74 -20.45
C VAL A 122 23.10 43.99 -20.32
#